data_AF-A0A917ED83-F1
#
_entry.id   AF-A0A917ED83-F1
#
_cell.length_a   1.000
_cell.length_b   1.000
_cell.length_c   1.000
_cell.angle_alpha   90.00
_cell.angle_beta   90.00
_cell.angle_gamma   90.00
#
_symmetry.space_group_name_H-M   'P 1'
#
loop_
_entity.id
_entity.type
_entity.pdbx_description
1 polymer ?
#
loop_
_entity_poly.entity_id
_entity_poly.type
_entity_poly.pdbx_seq_one_letter_code
_entity_poly.pdbx_strand_id
1 'polypeptide(L)'
;MMPKFRKKPVEIEAIKWTGDNFGELIQFAKTDIWFDDLGTLWIDTLEGDMIAKKGDYIIKGIKGEFYPCKPDIFNATYEVVSEA
;
A
#
# COMPACT_ATOMS: atom_id res chain seq x y z
N MET A 1 -6.82 -28.63 22.83
CA MET A 1 -7.84 -27.71 22.28
C MET A 1 -7.09 -26.52 21.69
N MET A 2 -7.39 -26.11 20.46
CA MET A 2 -6.71 -24.98 19.81
C MET A 2 -7.61 -23.75 19.84
N PRO A 3 -7.19 -22.62 20.45
CA PRO A 3 -7.96 -21.39 20.41
C PRO A 3 -8.02 -20.86 18.98
N LYS A 4 -9.19 -20.37 18.56
CA LYS A 4 -9.40 -19.68 17.28
C LYS A 4 -9.42 -18.18 17.53
N PHE A 5 -8.78 -17.42 16.66
CA PHE A 5 -8.71 -15.96 16.74
C PHE A 5 -9.23 -15.33 15.44
N ARG A 6 -9.70 -14.09 15.52
CA ARG A 6 -10.07 -13.25 14.37
C ARG A 6 -9.24 -11.97 14.39
N LYS A 7 -8.93 -11.42 13.21
CA LYS A 7 -8.31 -10.09 13.10
C LYS A 7 -9.29 -9.03 13.66
N LYS A 8 -8.77 -8.00 14.32
CA LYS A 8 -9.60 -6.82 14.66
C LYS A 8 -9.99 -6.09 13.36
N PRO A 9 -11.20 -5.53 13.26
CA PRO A 9 -11.54 -4.65 12.14
C PRO A 9 -10.61 -3.43 12.18
N VAL A 10 -10.01 -3.09 11.05
CA VAL A 10 -9.06 -1.98 10.91
C VAL A 10 -9.37 -1.30 9.58
N GLU A 11 -9.64 0.00 9.64
CA GLU A 11 -9.68 0.88 8.48
C GLU A 11 -8.26 1.28 8.09
N ILE A 12 -8.00 1.38 6.80
CA ILE A 12 -6.68 1.69 6.24
C ILE A 12 -6.80 2.82 5.23
N GLU A 13 -5.70 3.54 5.02
CA GLU A 13 -5.54 4.47 3.92
C GLU A 13 -4.76 3.77 2.79
N ALA A 14 -5.17 3.98 1.54
CA ALA A 14 -4.45 3.46 0.39
C ALA A 14 -4.59 4.37 -0.83
N ILE A 15 -3.54 4.44 -1.64
CA ILE A 15 -3.55 5.13 -2.94
C ILE A 15 -3.23 4.13 -4.04
N LYS A 16 -4.01 4.16 -5.12
CA LYS A 16 -3.71 3.36 -6.31
C LYS A 16 -2.57 4.01 -7.09
N TRP A 17 -1.54 3.24 -7.40
CA TRP A 17 -0.46 3.67 -8.28
C TRP A 17 -0.94 3.68 -9.73
N THR A 18 -1.09 4.86 -10.33
CA THR A 18 -1.66 5.03 -11.69
C THR A 18 -0.59 5.11 -12.78
N GLY A 19 0.68 5.32 -12.40
CA GLY A 19 1.80 5.53 -13.31
C GLY A 19 2.09 7.01 -13.58
N ASP A 20 1.19 7.91 -13.18
CA ASP A 20 1.28 9.36 -13.38
C ASP A 20 0.95 10.18 -12.11
N ASN A 21 0.38 9.57 -11.07
CA ASN A 21 0.11 10.25 -9.78
C ASN A 21 1.31 10.27 -8.80
N PHE A 22 2.52 10.52 -9.30
CA PHE A 22 3.75 10.54 -8.50
C PHE A 22 3.65 11.51 -7.31
N GLY A 23 3.09 12.70 -7.52
CA GLY A 23 2.94 13.72 -6.49
C GLY A 23 2.06 13.26 -5.32
N GLU A 24 0.97 12.54 -5.61
CA GLU A 24 0.08 11.99 -4.58
C GLU A 24 0.80 10.92 -3.76
N LEU A 25 1.53 10.02 -4.41
CA LEU A 25 2.30 8.99 -3.73
C LEU A 25 3.40 9.57 -2.84
N ILE A 26 4.12 10.59 -3.31
CA ILE A 26 5.16 11.26 -2.53
C ILE A 26 4.56 11.97 -1.32
N GLN A 27 3.38 12.59 -1.46
CA GLN A 27 2.70 13.20 -0.30
C GLN A 27 2.23 12.16 0.71
N PHE A 28 1.76 11.01 0.23
CA PHE A 28 1.20 9.93 1.03
C PHE A 28 2.28 9.14 1.79
N ALA A 29 3.28 8.63 1.07
CA ALA A 29 4.31 7.73 1.59
C ALA A 29 5.67 8.40 1.83
N LYS A 30 5.83 9.67 1.46
CA LYS A 30 6.98 10.51 1.77
C LYS A 30 8.31 9.86 1.39
N THR A 31 9.13 9.53 2.38
CA THR A 31 10.48 8.99 2.23
C THR A 31 10.51 7.48 2.05
N ASP A 32 9.38 6.81 2.27
CA ASP A 32 9.29 5.34 2.22
C ASP A 32 9.13 4.83 0.78
N ILE A 33 9.11 5.75 -0.20
CA ILE A 33 9.07 5.43 -1.62
C ILE A 33 10.16 6.14 -2.39
N TRP A 34 10.65 5.50 -3.44
CA TRP A 34 11.61 6.08 -4.36
C TRP A 34 11.41 5.52 -5.77
N PHE A 35 11.96 6.22 -6.77
CA PHE A 35 11.94 5.79 -8.17
C PHE A 35 13.36 5.54 -8.64
N ASP A 36 13.58 4.42 -9.32
CA ASP A 36 14.84 4.16 -10.00
C ASP A 36 14.93 4.90 -11.35
N ASP A 37 16.10 4.81 -12.00
CA ASP A 37 16.36 5.46 -13.30
C ASP A 37 15.46 4.94 -14.43
N LEU A 38 14.77 3.80 -14.24
CA LEU A 38 13.82 3.22 -15.18
C LEU A 38 12.37 3.64 -14.88
N GLY A 39 12.14 4.43 -13.84
CA GLY A 39 10.81 4.83 -13.39
C GLY A 39 10.06 3.73 -12.62
N THR A 40 10.76 2.72 -12.12
CA THR A 40 10.16 1.70 -11.25
C THR A 40 9.89 2.30 -9.87
N LEU A 41 8.68 2.12 -9.35
CA LEU A 41 8.33 2.50 -8.00
C LEU A 41 8.80 1.45 -7.00
N TRP A 42 9.70 1.84 -6.13
CA TRP A 42 10.21 1.06 -5.01
C TRP A 42 9.66 1.59 -3.69
N ILE A 43 9.41 0.68 -2.76
CA ILE A 43 8.85 0.95 -1.43
C ILE A 43 9.73 0.24 -0.40
N ASP A 44 10.24 1.00 0.57
CA ASP A 44 10.99 0.44 1.70
C ASP A 44 9.98 -0.17 2.69
N THR A 45 9.91 -1.51 2.74
CA THR A 45 9.00 -2.23 3.64
C THR A 45 9.79 -2.92 4.76
N LEU A 46 9.08 -3.44 5.77
CA LEU A 46 9.70 -4.16 6.90
C LEU A 46 10.39 -5.47 6.45
N GLU A 47 10.05 -5.98 5.28
CA GLU A 47 10.61 -7.17 4.66
C GLU A 47 11.72 -6.86 3.64
N GLY A 48 12.04 -5.57 3.45
CA GLY A 48 12.99 -5.06 2.47
C GLY A 48 12.31 -4.35 1.30
N ASP A 49 13.11 -3.88 0.34
CA ASP A 49 12.61 -3.12 -0.80
C ASP A 49 11.65 -3.93 -1.67
N MET A 50 10.44 -3.40 -1.90
CA MET A 50 9.41 -4.00 -2.74
C MET A 50 9.06 -3.13 -3.93
N ILE A 51 8.78 -3.76 -5.07
CA ILE A 51 8.35 -3.07 -6.30
C ILE A 51 6.83 -2.97 -6.35
N ALA A 52 6.32 -1.77 -6.60
CA ALA A 52 4.93 -1.54 -6.97
C ALA A 52 4.79 -1.34 -8.49
N LYS A 53 3.82 -2.03 -9.09
CA LYS A 53 3.48 -1.89 -10.51
C LYS A 53 2.27 -1.00 -10.68
N LYS A 54 2.13 -0.37 -11.85
CA LYS A 54 0.91 0.37 -12.22
C LYS A 54 -0.32 -0.52 -11.98
N GLY A 55 -1.28 0.02 -11.24
CA GLY A 55 -2.50 -0.66 -10.81
C GLY A 55 -2.47 -1.20 -9.38
N ASP A 56 -1.28 -1.37 -8.78
CA ASP A 56 -1.13 -1.77 -7.39
C ASP A 56 -1.61 -0.65 -6.46
N TYR A 57 -2.10 -1.03 -5.28
CA TYR A 57 -2.40 -0.11 -4.19
C TYR A 57 -1.20 0.00 -3.26
N ILE A 58 -0.87 1.21 -2.84
CA ILE A 58 0.09 1.47 -1.78
C ILE A 58 -0.71 1.64 -0.51
N ILE A 59 -0.56 0.71 0.43
CA ILE A 59 -1.30 0.70 1.69
C ILE A 59 -0.42 1.23 2.80
N LYS A 60 -0.99 2.06 3.68
CA LYS A 60 -0.39 2.46 4.94
C LYS A 60 -0.81 1.49 6.05
N GLY A 61 0.15 0.81 6.64
CA GLY A 61 -0.03 -0.09 7.77
C GLY A 61 -0.22 0.64 9.10
N ILE A 62 -0.48 -0.14 10.15
CA ILE A 62 -0.91 0.38 11.46
C ILE A 62 0.22 1.17 12.16
N LYS A 63 1.47 0.84 11.89
CA LYS A 63 2.63 1.54 12.46
C LYS A 63 3.15 2.64 11.52
N GLY A 64 2.44 2.91 10.43
CA GLY A 64 2.83 3.88 9.41
C GLY A 64 3.75 3.32 8.32
N GLU A 65 4.03 2.01 8.32
CA GLU A 65 4.77 1.33 7.25
C GLU A 65 3.97 1.33 5.94
N PHE A 66 4.65 1.31 4.80
CA PHE A 66 4.00 1.20 3.49
C PHE A 66 4.32 -0.11 2.80
N TYR A 67 3.38 -0.63 2.03
CA TYR A 67 3.61 -1.82 1.20
C TYR A 67 2.69 -1.85 -0.03
N PRO A 68 3.15 -2.44 -1.14
CA PRO A 68 2.32 -2.63 -2.32
C PRO A 68 1.33 -3.79 -2.13
N CYS A 69 0.13 -3.64 -2.66
CA CYS A 69 -0.92 -4.63 -2.66
C CYS A 69 -1.51 -4.77 -4.06
N LYS A 70 -1.64 -6.01 -4.54
CA LYS A 70 -2.20 -6.27 -5.88
C LYS A 70 -3.69 -5.90 -5.93
N PRO A 71 -4.18 -5.34 -7.04
CA PRO A 71 -5.55 -4.82 -7.10
C PRO A 71 -6.62 -5.89 -6.86
N ASP A 72 -6.39 -7.12 -7.31
CA ASP A 72 -7.27 -8.27 -7.04
C ASP A 72 -7.31 -8.63 -5.55
N ILE A 73 -6.14 -8.67 -4.89
CA ILE A 73 -6.04 -8.90 -3.44
C ILE A 73 -6.71 -7.76 -2.65
N PHE A 74 -6.46 -6.51 -3.05
CA PHE A 74 -7.01 -5.33 -2.41
C PHE A 74 -8.54 -5.35 -2.44
N ASN A 75 -9.12 -5.49 -3.63
CA ASN A 75 -10.57 -5.48 -3.83
C ASN A 75 -11.27 -6.69 -3.17
N ALA A 76 -10.57 -7.82 -2.98
CA ALA A 76 -11.09 -8.96 -2.25
C ALA A 76 -11.04 -8.80 -0.72
N THR A 77 -10.23 -7.87 -0.22
CA THR A 77 -9.94 -7.71 1.22
C THR A 77 -10.57 -6.47 1.83
N TYR A 78 -10.68 -5.38 1.06
CA TYR A 78 -11.09 -4.07 1.54
C TYR A 78 -12.34 -3.58 0.83
N GLU A 79 -13.17 -2.85 1.57
CA GLU A 79 -14.33 -2.10 1.08
C GLU A 79 -14.16 -0.62 1.40
N VAL A 80 -14.80 0.25 0.60
CA VAL A 80 -14.78 1.69 0.85
C VAL A 80 -15.68 1.99 2.04
N VAL A 81 -15.12 2.62 3.07
CA VAL A 81 -15.86 3.01 4.28
C VAL A 81 -16.20 4.51 4.27
N SER A 82 -15.37 5.34 3.65
CA SER A 82 -15.62 6.77 3.38
C SER A 82 -14.66 7.31 2.30
N GLU A 83 -15.01 8.41 1.64
CA GLU A 83 -14.11 9.19 0.79
C GLU A 83 -13.60 10.39 1.61
N ALA A 84 -12.29 10.60 1.66
CA ALA A 84 -11.64 11.73 2.34
C ALA A 84 -11.43 12.90 1.38
#